data_AF-A0AAV9ZEU7-F1
#
_entry.id   AF-A0AAV9ZEU7-F1
#
_cell.length_a   1.000
_cell.length_b   1.000
_cell.length_c   1.000
_cell.angle_alpha   90.00
_cell.angle_beta   90.00
_cell.angle_gamma   90.00
#
_symmetry.space_group_name_H-M   'P 1'
#
loop_
_entity.id
_entity.type
_entity.pdbx_description
1 polymer ?
#
loop_
_entity_poly.entity_id
_entity_poly.type
_entity_poly.pdbx_seq_one_letter_code
_entity_poly.pdbx_strand_id
1 'polypeptide(L)'
;CRVCGKSVKDTDIQTHMGEHIRKSLREVPEDGIKYPVAKSYPCGTCGRSMDDGACPVRIKSAKCDSDCPSSYAFQIRAASTFRDTRPCTNVPISCPFDCQQTHWKYNFPQHLKERHPSWQSLVSQSFIEQITVTREEARHSRIKSSALAPTTRTPATLLTPNPTRPVPPSL
;
A
#
# COMPACT_ATOMS: atom_id res chain seq x y z
N CYS A 1 9.86 8.08 11.46
CA CYS A 1 8.68 7.66 10.67
C CYS A 1 7.45 8.41 11.14
N ARG A 2 6.75 9.13 10.25
CA ARG A 2 5.51 9.84 10.61
C ARG A 2 4.41 8.87 11.04
N VAL A 3 4.23 7.78 10.29
CA VAL A 3 3.12 6.82 10.47
C VAL A 3 3.10 6.20 11.86
N CYS A 4 4.22 5.67 12.36
CA CYS A 4 4.28 5.00 13.68
C CYS A 4 5.09 5.76 14.75
N GLY A 5 5.70 6.89 14.42
CA GLY A 5 6.52 7.68 15.33
C GLY A 5 7.91 7.11 15.65
N LYS A 6 8.27 5.91 15.16
CA LYS A 6 9.60 5.32 15.39
C LYS A 6 10.72 6.14 14.73
N SER A 7 11.87 6.23 15.38
CA SER A 7 13.10 6.74 14.76
C SER A 7 13.64 5.69 13.79
N VAL A 8 13.87 6.08 12.54
CA VAL A 8 14.30 5.20 11.45
C VAL A 8 15.38 5.94 10.69
N LYS A 9 16.48 5.26 10.35
CA LYS A 9 17.55 5.84 9.53
C LYS A 9 17.00 6.21 8.15
N ASP A 10 17.49 7.31 7.59
CA ASP A 10 17.04 7.76 6.26
C ASP A 10 17.20 6.67 5.20
N THR A 11 18.31 5.93 5.24
CA THR A 11 18.60 4.82 4.31
C THR A 11 17.63 3.65 4.38
N ASP A 12 16.84 3.57 5.45
CA ASP A 12 15.91 2.47 5.74
C ASP A 12 14.44 2.93 5.66
N ILE A 13 14.18 4.24 5.47
CA ILE A 13 12.82 4.78 5.51
C ILE A 13 11.91 4.20 4.42
N GLN A 14 12.43 3.95 3.22
CA GLN A 14 11.69 3.32 2.13
C GLN A 14 11.28 1.88 2.49
N THR A 15 12.16 1.13 3.15
CA THR A 15 11.90 -0.25 3.52
C THR A 15 10.87 -0.30 4.64
N HIS A 16 11.04 0.55 5.65
CA HIS A 16 10.11 0.71 6.76
C HIS A 16 8.72 1.17 6.29
N MET A 17 8.64 2.19 5.43
CA MET A 17 7.37 2.70 4.90
C MET A 17 6.67 1.67 4.00
N GLY A 18 7.43 0.87 3.23
CA GLY A 18 6.87 -0.22 2.43
C GLY A 18 6.20 -1.31 3.26
N GLU A 19 6.58 -1.49 4.54
CA GLU A 19 5.84 -2.35 5.46
C GLU A 19 4.44 -1.76 5.75
N HIS A 20 4.39 -0.49 6.15
CA HIS A 20 3.14 0.22 6.43
C HIS A 20 2.20 0.27 5.21
N ILE A 21 2.73 0.57 4.02
CA ILE A 21 1.94 0.59 2.78
C ILE A 21 1.34 -0.78 2.50
N ARG A 22 2.12 -1.85 2.55
CA ARG A 22 1.61 -3.20 2.24
C ARG A 22 0.56 -3.68 3.23
N LYS A 23 0.72 -3.37 4.52
CA LYS A 23 -0.29 -3.71 5.52
C LYS A 23 -1.56 -2.88 5.31
N SER A 24 -1.42 -1.58 5.05
CA SER A 24 -2.57 -0.71 4.74
C SER A 24 -3.34 -1.18 3.50
N LEU A 25 -2.66 -1.53 2.41
CA LEU A 25 -3.28 -2.03 1.17
C LEU A 25 -3.97 -3.40 1.34
N ARG A 26 -3.60 -4.16 2.38
CA ARG A 26 -4.21 -5.46 2.72
C ARG A 26 -5.18 -5.36 3.91
N GLU A 27 -5.48 -4.15 4.36
CA GLU A 27 -6.37 -3.89 5.50
C GLU A 27 -5.93 -4.62 6.79
N VAL A 28 -4.62 -4.80 6.93
CA VAL A 28 -4.01 -5.41 8.09
C VAL A 28 -3.84 -4.34 9.17
N PRO A 29 -4.43 -4.52 10.37
CA PRO A 29 -4.24 -3.60 11.48
C PRO A 29 -2.78 -3.53 11.91
N GLU A 30 -2.35 -2.34 12.35
CA GLU A 30 -1.03 -2.10 12.91
C GLU A 30 -1.14 -1.37 14.24
N ASP A 31 -0.43 -1.85 15.25
CA ASP A 31 -0.34 -1.18 16.54
C ASP A 31 0.57 0.04 16.48
N GLY A 32 0.23 1.08 17.25
CA GLY A 32 1.08 2.28 17.39
C GLY A 32 1.11 3.18 16.15
N ILE A 33 0.11 3.08 15.27
CA ILE A 33 -0.08 4.01 14.16
C ILE A 33 -0.60 5.35 14.69
N LYS A 34 0.16 6.42 14.46
CA LYS A 34 -0.18 7.81 14.77
C LYS A 34 -0.92 8.50 13.63
N TYR A 35 -0.53 8.20 12.39
CA TYR A 35 -1.15 8.74 11.18
C TYR A 35 -1.35 7.63 10.15
N PRO A 36 -2.55 7.51 9.54
CA PRO A 36 -2.81 6.47 8.56
C PRO A 36 -1.99 6.68 7.28
N VAL A 37 -1.63 5.57 6.65
CA VAL A 37 -1.10 5.57 5.27
C VAL A 37 -2.26 5.86 4.31
N ALA A 38 -2.03 6.72 3.32
CA ALA A 38 -2.99 6.98 2.27
C ALA A 38 -3.36 5.70 1.50
N LYS A 39 -4.65 5.56 1.18
CA LYS A 39 -5.16 4.41 0.42
C LYS A 39 -4.92 4.56 -1.08
N SER A 40 -4.90 5.80 -1.57
CA SER A 40 -4.67 6.16 -2.95
C SER A 40 -3.27 6.75 -3.12
N TYR A 41 -2.51 6.22 -4.07
CA TYR A 41 -1.14 6.61 -4.41
C TYR A 41 -0.24 6.99 -3.22
N PRO A 42 -0.05 6.11 -2.21
CA PRO A 42 0.83 6.42 -1.10
C PRO A 42 2.28 6.64 -1.56
N CYS A 43 2.91 7.66 -1.00
CA CYS A 43 4.32 7.95 -1.17
C CYS A 43 5.17 6.88 -0.48
N GLY A 44 6.13 6.30 -1.21
CA GLY A 44 7.02 5.25 -0.71
C GLY A 44 7.96 5.63 0.44
N THR A 45 8.02 6.90 0.85
CA THR A 45 8.89 7.37 1.95
C THR A 45 8.14 7.95 3.14
N CYS A 46 6.98 8.58 2.93
CA CYS A 46 6.20 9.20 4.02
C CYS A 46 4.77 8.66 4.18
N GLY A 47 4.26 7.89 3.21
CA GLY A 47 2.93 7.29 3.26
C GLY A 47 1.76 8.24 3.02
N ARG A 48 2.00 9.53 2.74
CA ARG A 48 0.95 10.47 2.30
C ARG A 48 0.49 10.15 0.87
N SER A 49 -0.71 10.58 0.50
CA SER A 49 -1.16 10.53 -0.89
C SER A 49 -0.27 11.44 -1.75
N MET A 50 -0.15 11.07 -3.03
CA MET A 50 0.48 11.87 -4.07
C MET A 50 -0.52 12.53 -5.02
N ASP A 51 -1.83 12.35 -4.79
CA ASP A 51 -2.90 12.79 -5.70
C ASP A 51 -3.02 14.32 -5.80
N ASP A 52 -2.66 15.04 -4.73
CA ASP A 52 -2.62 16.50 -4.66
C ASP A 52 -1.31 17.09 -5.21
N GLY A 53 -0.49 16.26 -5.87
CA GLY A 53 0.85 16.64 -6.30
C GLY A 53 1.87 16.68 -5.16
N ALA A 54 1.51 16.23 -3.95
CA ALA A 54 2.48 16.09 -2.88
C ALA A 54 3.46 14.94 -3.16
N CYS A 55 4.72 15.12 -2.77
CA CYS A 55 5.74 14.07 -2.84
C CYS A 55 5.91 13.45 -4.25
N PRO A 56 5.98 14.25 -5.34
CA PRO A 56 6.21 13.72 -6.68
C PRO A 56 7.49 12.88 -6.69
N VAL A 57 7.51 11.89 -7.56
CA VAL A 57 8.62 10.95 -7.68
C VAL A 57 9.08 10.86 -9.12
N ARG A 58 10.40 10.85 -9.30
CA ARG A 58 11.08 10.86 -10.59
C ARG A 58 12.25 9.89 -10.55
N ILE A 59 12.70 9.49 -11.74
CA ILE A 59 13.91 8.70 -11.92
C ILE A 59 14.97 9.61 -12.54
N LYS A 60 16.06 9.88 -11.80
CA LYS A 60 17.19 10.68 -12.29
C LYS A 60 18.47 9.89 -12.18
N SER A 61 19.12 9.61 -13.31
CA SER A 61 20.38 8.84 -13.36
C SER A 61 20.31 7.51 -12.60
N ALA A 62 19.25 6.72 -12.84
CA ALA A 62 18.95 5.45 -12.16
C ALA A 62 18.72 5.54 -10.63
N LYS A 63 18.59 6.74 -10.07
CA LYS A 63 18.24 7.00 -8.67
C LYS A 63 16.80 7.45 -8.53
N CYS A 64 16.22 7.15 -7.37
CA CYS A 64 14.99 7.77 -6.92
C CYS A 64 15.24 9.24 -6.59
N ASP A 65 14.46 10.12 -7.19
CA ASP A 65 14.38 11.55 -6.89
C ASP A 65 12.96 11.87 -6.44
N SER A 66 12.79 12.56 -5.31
CA SER A 66 11.46 12.90 -4.80
C SER A 66 11.49 14.18 -3.99
N ASP A 67 10.45 15.00 -4.12
CA ASP A 67 10.31 16.24 -3.33
C ASP A 67 9.70 15.97 -1.94
N CYS A 68 9.56 14.69 -1.56
CA CYS A 68 9.09 14.34 -0.22
C CYS A 68 10.13 14.76 0.83
N PRO A 69 9.73 15.46 1.92
CA PRO A 69 10.65 15.84 3.01
C PRO A 69 11.30 14.66 3.75
N SER A 70 10.73 13.46 3.62
CA SER A 70 11.29 12.22 4.18
C SER A 70 12.01 11.37 3.12
N SER A 71 12.27 11.93 1.93
CA SER A 71 12.99 11.22 0.87
C SER A 71 14.49 11.18 1.16
N TYR A 72 15.12 10.17 0.57
CA TYR A 72 16.56 10.08 0.45
C TYR A 72 16.87 9.52 -0.94
N ALA A 73 18.02 9.88 -1.49
CA ALA A 73 18.45 9.35 -2.78
C ALA A 73 18.94 7.90 -2.61
N PHE A 74 18.39 6.97 -3.41
CA PHE A 74 18.87 5.59 -3.48
C PHE A 74 18.89 5.07 -4.91
N GLN A 75 19.74 4.07 -5.13
CA GLN A 75 19.85 3.37 -6.41
C GLN A 75 18.65 2.44 -6.62
N ILE A 76 17.89 2.65 -7.70
CA ILE A 76 16.68 1.88 -7.98
C ILE A 76 17.01 0.41 -8.20
N ARG A 77 18.10 0.10 -8.90
CA ARG A 77 18.53 -1.29 -9.14
C ARG A 77 18.82 -2.05 -7.84
N ALA A 78 19.45 -1.37 -6.87
CA ALA A 78 19.75 -1.99 -5.57
C ALA A 78 18.48 -2.20 -4.74
N ALA A 79 17.59 -1.20 -4.71
CA ALA A 79 16.35 -1.23 -3.92
C ALA A 79 15.24 -2.09 -4.55
N SER A 80 15.30 -2.38 -5.86
CA SER A 80 14.36 -3.27 -6.56
C SER A 80 14.67 -4.75 -6.35
N THR A 81 15.83 -5.08 -5.78
CA THR A 81 16.21 -6.46 -5.49
C THR A 81 15.80 -6.82 -4.06
N PHE A 82 14.96 -7.83 -3.91
CA PHE A 82 14.59 -8.36 -2.59
C PHE A 82 15.83 -8.89 -1.85
N ARG A 83 15.90 -8.59 -0.54
CA ARG A 83 16.86 -9.17 0.40
C ARG A 83 16.17 -9.38 1.74
N ASP A 84 16.54 -10.42 2.49
CA ASP A 84 15.93 -10.67 3.80
C ASP A 84 16.11 -9.50 4.78
N THR A 85 17.24 -8.80 4.68
CA THR A 85 17.53 -7.60 5.49
C THR A 85 16.81 -6.34 4.99
N ARG A 86 16.33 -6.34 3.73
CA ARG A 86 15.64 -5.23 3.06
C ARG A 86 14.50 -5.77 2.18
N PRO A 87 13.39 -6.25 2.77
CA PRO A 87 12.36 -7.02 2.06
C PRO A 87 11.37 -6.14 1.28
N CYS A 88 11.74 -4.91 0.95
CA CYS A 88 10.85 -3.94 0.28
C CYS A 88 11.43 -3.58 -1.08
N THR A 89 10.75 -3.99 -2.14
CA THR A 89 11.12 -3.61 -3.52
C THR A 89 10.34 -2.41 -4.05
N ASN A 90 9.71 -1.63 -3.15
CA ASN A 90 8.93 -0.46 -3.53
C ASN A 90 9.83 0.66 -4.06
N VAL A 91 9.97 0.72 -5.38
CA VAL A 91 10.79 1.71 -6.07
C VAL A 91 9.95 2.48 -7.08
N PRO A 92 10.39 3.67 -7.52
CA PRO A 92 9.75 4.35 -8.64
C PRO A 92 9.95 3.55 -9.93
N ILE A 93 8.89 3.41 -10.71
CA ILE A 93 8.86 2.76 -12.02
C ILE A 93 8.19 3.74 -12.99
N SER A 94 8.74 3.87 -14.19
CA SER A 94 8.14 4.67 -15.26
C SER A 94 7.04 3.87 -15.95
N CYS A 95 5.91 4.51 -16.20
CA CYS A 95 4.83 3.91 -16.95
C CYS A 95 5.27 3.66 -18.41
N PRO A 96 5.05 2.46 -18.98
CA PRO A 96 5.47 2.13 -20.34
C PRO A 96 4.52 2.70 -21.42
N PHE A 97 3.43 3.35 -21.02
CA PHE A 97 2.45 3.98 -21.91
C PHE A 97 2.70 5.49 -22.06
N ASP A 98 1.98 6.13 -22.97
CA ASP A 98 2.16 7.54 -23.37
C ASP A 98 1.83 8.58 -22.28
N CYS A 99 1.50 8.17 -21.05
CA CYS A 99 1.26 9.11 -19.95
C CYS A 99 2.55 9.64 -19.31
N GLN A 100 3.69 8.99 -19.54
CA GLN A 100 5.03 9.39 -19.04
C GLN A 100 5.11 9.59 -17.52
N GLN A 101 4.17 9.01 -16.76
CA GLN A 101 4.13 9.14 -15.31
C GLN A 101 5.10 8.17 -14.65
N THR A 102 5.65 8.56 -13.49
CA THR A 102 6.45 7.68 -12.64
C THR A 102 5.70 7.47 -11.33
N HIS A 103 5.52 6.21 -10.95
CA HIS A 103 4.80 5.83 -9.73
C HIS A 103 5.64 4.88 -8.89
N TRP A 104 5.35 4.83 -7.59
CA TRP A 104 5.89 3.76 -6.74
C TRP A 104 5.34 2.41 -7.21
N LYS A 105 6.16 1.35 -7.18
CA LYS A 105 5.78 -0.02 -7.53
C LYS A 105 4.40 -0.41 -6.99
N TYR A 106 4.15 -0.14 -5.71
CA TYR A 106 2.88 -0.55 -5.07
C TYR A 106 1.65 0.24 -5.54
N ASN A 107 1.84 1.36 -6.25
CA ASN A 107 0.76 2.18 -6.79
C ASN A 107 0.39 1.77 -8.23
N PHE A 108 1.22 0.97 -8.90
CA PHE A 108 1.00 0.59 -10.31
C PHE A 108 -0.31 -0.16 -10.58
N PRO A 109 -0.77 -1.11 -9.73
CA PRO A 109 -2.05 -1.77 -9.96
C PRO A 109 -3.23 -0.80 -10.03
N GLN A 110 -3.23 0.23 -9.17
CA GLN A 110 -4.24 1.29 -9.18
C GLN A 110 -4.09 2.15 -10.44
N HIS A 111 -2.88 2.63 -10.74
CA HIS A 111 -2.58 3.43 -11.91
C HIS A 111 -3.03 2.79 -13.23
N LEU A 112 -2.67 1.52 -13.42
CA LEU A 112 -2.99 0.78 -14.63
C LEU A 112 -4.51 0.58 -14.76
N LYS A 113 -5.22 0.29 -13.67
CA LYS A 113 -6.68 0.18 -13.67
C LYS A 113 -7.36 1.49 -14.06
N GLU A 114 -6.87 2.62 -13.57
CA GLU A 114 -7.48 3.95 -13.78
C GLU A 114 -7.14 4.56 -15.14
N ARG A 115 -5.90 4.40 -15.60
CA ARG A 115 -5.37 5.11 -16.78
C ARG A 115 -5.20 4.22 -18.00
N HIS A 116 -5.10 2.91 -17.80
CA HIS A 116 -4.83 1.95 -18.86
C HIS A 116 -5.71 0.68 -18.74
N PRO A 117 -7.05 0.76 -18.85
CA PRO A 117 -7.94 -0.39 -18.58
C PRO A 117 -7.65 -1.67 -19.37
N SER A 118 -6.98 -1.56 -20.52
CA SER A 118 -6.58 -2.67 -21.39
C SER A 118 -5.09 -3.01 -21.30
N TRP A 119 -4.41 -2.66 -20.21
CA TRP A 119 -2.95 -2.78 -20.10
C TRP A 119 -2.43 -4.22 -20.14
N GLN A 120 -3.20 -5.20 -19.66
CA GLN A 120 -2.71 -6.56 -19.44
C GLN A 120 -2.23 -7.25 -20.72
N SER A 121 -2.83 -6.93 -21.87
CA SER A 121 -2.44 -7.47 -23.17
C SER A 121 -1.35 -6.64 -23.87
N LEU A 122 -0.95 -5.50 -23.31
CA LEU A 122 -0.08 -4.52 -23.96
C LEU A 122 1.31 -4.41 -23.32
N VAL A 123 1.51 -4.98 -22.13
CA VAL A 123 2.79 -4.94 -21.41
C VAL A 123 3.53 -6.27 -21.51
N SER A 124 4.85 -6.21 -21.40
CA SER A 124 5.69 -7.41 -21.31
C SER A 124 5.52 -8.13 -19.97
N GLN A 125 5.83 -9.42 -19.96
CA GLN A 125 5.87 -10.21 -18.73
C GLN A 125 6.90 -9.66 -17.73
N SER A 126 8.04 -9.15 -18.22
CA SER A 126 9.06 -8.53 -17.38
C SER A 126 8.55 -7.29 -16.62
N PHE A 127 7.65 -6.52 -17.23
CA PHE A 127 7.02 -5.37 -16.56
C PHE A 127 6.02 -5.83 -15.50
N ILE A 128 5.22 -6.86 -15.80
CA ILE A 128 4.28 -7.47 -14.83
C ILE A 128 5.05 -7.94 -13.59
N GLU A 129 6.16 -8.65 -13.78
CA GLU A 129 7.04 -9.09 -12.68
C GLU A 129 7.59 -7.91 -11.88
N GLN A 130 7.97 -6.82 -12.55
CA GLN A 130 8.50 -5.62 -11.90
C GLN A 130 7.49 -4.96 -10.97
N ILE A 131 6.20 -4.88 -11.37
CA ILE A 131 5.15 -4.23 -10.58
C ILE A 131 4.49 -5.16 -9.54
N THR A 132 4.68 -6.46 -9.66
CA THR A 132 4.06 -7.45 -8.77
C THR A 132 4.76 -7.54 -7.42
N VAL A 133 4.01 -7.48 -6.31
CA VAL A 133 4.55 -7.78 -4.98
C VAL A 133 4.82 -9.27 -4.88
N THR A 134 6.09 -9.65 -4.70
CA THR A 134 6.52 -11.05 -4.65
C THR A 134 6.01 -11.76 -3.38
N ARG A 135 6.04 -13.10 -3.39
CA ARG A 135 5.62 -13.92 -2.25
C ARG A 135 6.56 -13.71 -1.07
N GLU A 136 7.85 -13.57 -1.33
CA GLU A 136 8.94 -13.34 -0.39
C GLU A 136 8.73 -12.00 0.33
N GLU A 137 8.47 -10.94 -0.44
CA GLU A 137 8.05 -9.65 0.11
C GLU A 137 6.84 -9.84 1.03
N ALA A 138 5.76 -10.44 0.54
CA ALA A 138 4.52 -10.60 1.32
C ALA A 138 4.73 -11.40 2.63
N ARG A 139 5.64 -12.39 2.64
CA ARG A 139 5.97 -13.18 3.84
C ARG A 139 6.68 -12.36 4.92
N HIS A 140 7.50 -11.37 4.55
CA HIS A 140 8.14 -10.50 5.53
C HIS A 140 7.18 -9.51 6.20
N SER A 141 6.01 -9.27 5.61
CA SER A 141 4.95 -8.48 6.24
C SER A 141 4.17 -9.25 7.30
N ARG A 142 4.57 -10.48 7.68
CA ARG A 142 3.92 -11.30 8.72
C ARG A 142 3.86 -10.54 10.06
N ILE A 143 2.75 -9.83 10.20
CA ILE A 143 1.82 -9.82 11.33
C ILE A 143 2.21 -10.94 12.29
N LYS A 144 2.69 -10.59 13.48
CA LYS A 144 2.65 -11.55 14.57
C LYS A 144 1.17 -11.83 14.80
N SER A 145 0.70 -13.01 14.39
CA SER A 145 -0.58 -13.56 14.81
C SER A 145 -0.52 -13.82 16.31
N SER A 146 -0.63 -12.76 17.12
CA SER A 146 -0.90 -12.88 18.55
C SER A 146 -2.26 -12.26 18.85
N ALA A 147 -3.29 -12.73 18.15
CA ALA A 147 -4.71 -12.52 18.48
C ALA A 147 -5.60 -13.48 17.65
N LEU A 148 -5.30 -14.78 17.68
CA LEU A 148 -6.32 -15.79 17.44
C LEU A 148 -6.53 -16.50 18.77
N ALA A 149 -7.22 -15.83 19.69
CA ALA A 149 -7.95 -16.56 20.72
C ALA A 149 -9.14 -17.23 20.02
N PRO A 150 -9.42 -18.52 20.28
CA PRO A 150 -10.63 -19.15 19.78
C PRO A 150 -11.80 -18.50 20.52
N THR A 151 -12.59 -17.68 19.80
CA THR A 151 -13.86 -17.18 20.30
C THR A 151 -14.79 -18.38 20.47
N THR A 152 -14.91 -18.86 21.69
CA THR A 152 -15.97 -19.77 22.11
C THR A 152 -17.30 -19.14 21.71
N ARG A 153 -18.01 -19.81 20.80
CA ARG A 153 -19.38 -19.47 20.39
C ARG A 153 -20.29 -19.50 21.62
N THR A 154 -20.74 -18.34 22.07
CA THR A 154 -21.95 -18.22 22.88
C THR A 154 -23.17 -18.51 21.99
N PRO A 155 -24.12 -19.36 22.41
CA PRO A 155 -25.32 -19.64 21.62
C PRO A 155 -26.18 -18.38 21.49
N ALA A 156 -26.69 -18.15 20.28
CA ALA A 156 -27.59 -17.06 19.96
C ALA A 156 -28.94 -17.25 20.68
N THR A 157 -29.29 -16.29 21.53
CA THR A 157 -30.65 -16.11 22.04
C THR A 157 -31.54 -15.66 20.89
N LEU A 158 -32.53 -16.48 20.56
CA LEU A 158 -33.61 -16.20 19.61
C LEU A 158 -34.40 -14.96 20.07
N LEU A 159 -34.32 -13.87 19.31
CA LEU A 159 -35.28 -12.76 19.39
C LEU A 159 -36.42 -13.05 18.42
N THR A 160 -37.61 -13.16 18.98
CA THR A 160 -38.88 -13.35 18.26
C THR A 160 -39.28 -12.10 17.46
N PRO A 161 -40.03 -12.27 16.36
CA PRO A 161 -40.53 -11.15 15.56
C PRO A 161 -41.68 -10.42 16.25
N ASN A 162 -41.63 -9.09 16.16
CA ASN A 162 -42.60 -8.14 16.71
C ASN A 162 -43.88 -8.10 15.83
N PRO A 163 -45.10 -8.12 16.39
CA PRO A 163 -46.34 -8.08 15.61
C PRO A 163 -46.65 -6.68 15.05
N THR A 164 -47.11 -6.70 13.80
CA THR A 164 -47.50 -5.58 12.95
C THR A 164 -48.63 -4.75 13.55
N ARG A 165 -48.48 -3.41 13.52
CA ARG A 165 -49.49 -2.43 13.97
C ARG A 165 -50.48 -2.15 12.82
N PRO A 166 -51.80 -2.13 13.05
CA PRO A 166 -52.79 -1.80 12.01
C PRO A 166 -52.85 -0.29 11.73
N VAL A 167 -53.09 0.05 10.47
CA VAL A 167 -53.28 1.41 9.94
C VAL A 167 -54.77 1.80 10.06
N PRO A 168 -55.13 3.00 10.55
CA PRO A 168 -56.52 3.46 10.59
C PRO A 168 -57.01 3.98 9.23
N PRO A 169 -58.32 3.88 8.94
CA PRO A 169 -58.91 4.37 7.69
C PRO A 169 -59.02 5.90 7.67
N SER A 170 -58.78 6.47 6.49
CA SER A 170 -58.99 7.89 6.19
C SER A 170 -60.48 8.20 5.99
N LEU A 171 -60.91 9.33 6.55
CA LEU A 171 -62.19 10.00 6.27
C LEU A 171 -62.12 10.77 4.94
#